data_AF-A0A818J4E3-F1
#
_entry.id   AF-A0A818J4E3-F1
#
_cell.length_a   1.000
_cell.length_b   1.000
_cell.length_c   1.000
_cell.angle_alpha   90.00
_cell.angle_beta   90.00
_cell.angle_gamma   90.00
#
_symmetry.space_group_name_H-M   'P 1'
#
loop_
_entity.id
_entity.type
_entity.pdbx_description
1 polymer ?
#
loop_
_entity_poly.entity_id
_entity_poly.type
_entity_poly.pdbx_seq_one_letter_code
_entity_poly.pdbx_strand_id
1 'polypeptide(L)'
;MTKELAEKLLQQRGRHVSRWTVQRQLRRLGYRSTLPQGTPMLTQKHKDARVQWALKHQDDDWTRTVFTDETCYQLFRNTIRRWSKNPKGELKRIPKNRQKIMV
;
A
#
# COMPACT_ATOMS: atom_id res chain seq x y z
N MET A 1 -11.19 11.85 -2.46
CA MET A 1 -10.31 12.26 -1.34
C MET A 1 -10.11 13.78 -1.19
N THR A 2 -9.42 14.52 -2.07
CA THR A 2 -9.31 16.00 -1.89
C THR A 2 -10.59 16.76 -2.25
N LYS A 3 -11.44 16.19 -3.12
CA LYS A 3 -12.81 16.67 -3.36
C LYS A 3 -13.68 16.44 -2.12
N GLU A 4 -13.74 15.20 -1.63
CA GLU A 4 -14.39 14.87 -0.34
C GLU A 4 -13.93 15.75 0.82
N LEU A 5 -12.63 16.08 0.92
CA LEU A 5 -12.15 16.96 1.98
C LEU A 5 -12.64 18.40 1.81
N ALA A 6 -12.73 18.89 0.56
CA ALA A 6 -13.33 20.19 0.28
C ALA A 6 -14.84 20.21 0.61
N GLU A 7 -15.56 19.15 0.26
CA GLU A 7 -16.98 18.97 0.60
C GLU A 7 -17.20 18.91 2.12
N LYS A 8 -16.35 18.19 2.86
CA LYS A 8 -16.39 18.15 4.33
C LYS A 8 -16.13 19.53 4.95
N LEU A 9 -15.22 20.32 4.39
CA LEU A 9 -14.97 21.69 4.85
C LEU A 9 -16.16 22.61 4.61
N LEU A 10 -16.88 22.41 3.50
CA LEU A 10 -18.13 23.12 3.23
C LEU A 10 -19.22 22.71 4.23
N GLN A 11 -19.43 21.42 4.44
CA GLN A 11 -20.47 20.91 5.34
C GLN A 11 -20.23 21.28 6.81
N GLN A 12 -18.99 21.18 7.29
CA GLN A 12 -18.69 21.39 8.72
C GLN A 12 -18.37 22.84 9.08
N ARG A 13 -17.84 23.63 8.13
CA ARG A 13 -17.36 25.00 8.41
C ARG A 13 -17.98 26.06 7.50
N GLY A 14 -18.91 25.68 6.62
CA GLY A 14 -19.56 26.60 5.67
C GLY A 14 -18.62 27.20 4.62
N ARG A 15 -17.38 26.70 4.50
CA ARG A 15 -16.37 27.30 3.61
C ARG A 15 -16.30 26.57 2.30
N HIS A 16 -16.66 27.26 1.23
CA HIS A 16 -16.46 26.77 -0.13
C HIS A 16 -14.98 26.93 -0.52
N VAL A 17 -14.26 25.81 -0.60
CA VAL A 17 -12.85 25.78 -1.00
C VAL A 17 -12.67 24.84 -2.18
N SER A 18 -11.86 25.25 -3.16
CA SER A 18 -11.54 24.38 -4.29
C SER A 18 -10.64 23.22 -3.86
N ARG A 19 -10.76 22.09 -4.56
CA ARG A 19 -9.85 20.93 -4.42
C ARG A 19 -8.37 21.34 -4.50
N TRP A 20 -8.05 22.30 -5.37
CA TRP A 20 -6.69 22.79 -5.58
C TRP A 20 -6.14 23.56 -4.38
N THR A 21 -6.98 24.34 -3.71
CA THR A 21 -6.61 25.03 -2.47
C THR A 21 -6.30 24.03 -1.37
N VAL A 22 -7.14 23.02 -1.19
CA VAL A 22 -6.89 21.92 -0.23
C VAL A 22 -5.57 21.22 -0.55
N GLN A 23 -5.31 20.88 -1.81
CA GLN A 23 -4.08 20.23 -2.23
C GLN A 23 -2.82 21.08 -1.98
N ARG A 24 -2.89 22.40 -2.20
CA ARG A 24 -1.77 23.31 -1.92
C ARG A 24 -1.50 23.40 -0.42
N GLN A 25 -2.55 23.51 0.41
CA GLN A 25 -2.40 23.55 1.85
C GLN A 25 -1.82 22.24 2.41
N LEU A 26 -2.29 21.08 1.93
CA LEU A 26 -1.72 19.79 2.30
C LEU A 26 -0.22 19.70 1.99
N ARG A 27 0.19 20.17 0.80
CA ARG A 27 1.61 20.25 0.43
C ARG A 27 2.40 21.19 1.32
N ARG A 28 1.86 22.39 1.63
CA ARG A 28 2.48 23.35 2.56
C ARG A 28 2.67 22.77 3.97
N LEU A 29 1.72 21.95 4.42
CA LEU A 29 1.79 21.24 5.70
C LEU A 29 2.68 19.99 5.68
N GLY A 30 3.38 19.73 4.56
CA GLY A 30 4.31 18.61 4.41
C GLY A 30 3.67 17.27 4.01
N TYR A 31 2.38 17.24 3.68
CA TYR A 31 1.74 16.03 3.17
C TYR A 31 2.07 15.81 1.69
N ARG A 32 2.22 14.54 1.31
CA ARG A 32 2.38 14.09 -0.08
C ARG A 32 1.32 13.04 -0.43
N SER A 33 0.89 13.03 -1.69
CA SER A 33 -0.03 12.01 -2.19
C SER A 33 0.73 10.77 -2.63
N THR A 34 0.61 9.68 -1.88
CA THR A 34 1.41 8.47 -2.03
C THR A 34 0.56 7.21 -2.11
N LEU A 35 1.12 6.20 -2.75
CA LEU A 35 0.56 4.84 -2.75
C LEU A 35 1.20 4.10 -1.58
N PRO A 36 0.41 3.62 -0.59
CA PRO A 36 0.94 2.82 0.50
C PRO A 36 1.61 1.55 -0.01
N GLN A 37 2.74 1.19 0.58
CA GLN A 37 3.45 -0.03 0.22
C GLN A 37 2.70 -1.25 0.77
N GLY A 38 2.33 -2.18 -0.12
CA GLY A 38 1.68 -3.42 0.26
C GLY A 38 2.64 -4.39 0.93
N THR A 39 2.43 -4.69 2.21
CA THR A 39 3.20 -5.68 2.97
C THR A 39 2.31 -6.82 3.41
N PRO A 40 2.73 -8.10 3.26
CA PRO A 40 1.95 -9.22 3.73
C PRO A 40 1.78 -9.18 5.25
N MET A 41 0.60 -9.58 5.73
CA MET A 41 0.35 -9.76 7.16
C MET A 41 1.04 -11.03 7.67
N LEU A 42 2.31 -10.90 8.08
CA LEU A 42 3.06 -12.00 8.68
C LEU A 42 2.79 -12.08 10.18
N THR A 43 2.35 -13.24 10.65
CA THR A 43 2.33 -13.59 12.08
C THR A 43 3.75 -13.91 12.55
N GLN A 44 3.98 -13.99 13.86
CA GLN A 44 5.29 -14.36 14.39
C GLN A 44 5.70 -15.76 13.89
N LYS A 45 4.77 -16.73 13.93
CA LYS A 45 4.96 -18.08 13.38
C LYS A 45 5.43 -18.08 11.91
N HIS A 46 4.87 -17.20 11.06
CA HIS A 46 5.32 -17.10 9.66
C HIS A 46 6.75 -16.55 9.55
N LYS A 47 7.15 -15.63 10.43
CA LYS A 47 8.52 -15.10 10.43
C LYS A 47 9.51 -16.17 10.87
N ASP A 48 9.19 -16.89 11.95
CA ASP A 48 10.05 -17.93 12.48
C ASP A 48 10.23 -19.06 11.44
N ALA A 49 9.15 -19.50 10.81
CA ALA A 49 9.20 -20.49 9.74
C ALA A 49 10.06 -20.04 8.55
N ARG A 50 10.00 -18.75 8.19
CA ARG A 50 10.85 -18.18 7.11
C ARG A 50 12.33 -18.16 7.50
N VAL A 51 12.65 -17.79 8.74
CA VAL A 51 14.04 -17.80 9.22
C VAL A 51 14.59 -19.22 9.26
N GLN A 52 13.82 -20.17 9.80
CA GLN A 52 14.23 -21.58 9.83
C GLN A 52 14.41 -22.16 8.42
N TRP A 53 13.52 -21.83 7.48
CA TRP A 53 13.66 -22.25 6.09
C TRP A 53 14.93 -21.67 5.45
N ALA A 54 15.19 -20.37 5.65
CA ALA A 54 16.37 -19.70 5.10
C ALA A 54 17.68 -20.25 5.66
N LEU A 55 17.74 -20.53 6.96
CA LEU A 55 18.91 -21.16 7.58
C LEU A 55 19.14 -22.57 7.05
N LYS A 56 18.06 -23.34 6.83
CA LYS A 56 18.15 -24.71 6.35
C LYS A 56 18.65 -24.81 4.90
N HIS A 57 18.28 -23.86 4.04
CA HIS A 57 18.60 -23.89 2.60
C HIS A 57 19.67 -22.84 2.25
N GLN A 58 20.52 -22.46 3.21
CA GLN A 58 21.54 -21.43 3.01
C GLN A 58 22.61 -21.89 2.00
N ASP A 59 22.97 -23.16 2.03
CA ASP A 59 24.04 -23.77 1.21
C ASP A 59 23.49 -24.65 0.08
N ASP A 60 22.21 -24.52 -0.24
CA ASP A 60 21.57 -25.30 -1.30
C ASP A 60 22.06 -24.91 -2.69
N ASP A 61 22.24 -25.90 -3.56
CA ASP A 61 22.57 -25.69 -4.97
C ASP A 61 21.31 -25.36 -5.79
N TRP A 62 21.09 -24.08 -6.03
CA TRP A 62 19.97 -23.56 -6.80
C TRP A 62 20.07 -23.81 -8.31
N THR A 63 21.20 -24.32 -8.83
CA THR A 63 21.40 -24.49 -10.29
C THR A 63 20.48 -25.55 -10.90
N ARG A 64 19.96 -26.47 -10.08
CA ARG A 64 19.02 -27.53 -10.49
C ARG A 64 17.59 -27.27 -10.05
N THR A 65 17.31 -26.10 -9.48
CA THR A 65 15.99 -25.75 -8.97
C THR A 65 15.21 -24.92 -9.98
N VAL A 66 13.98 -25.34 -10.30
CA VAL A 66 13.04 -24.57 -11.12
C VAL A 66 11.91 -24.08 -10.21
N PHE A 67 11.77 -22.76 -10.09
CA PHE A 67 10.66 -22.15 -9.37
C PHE A 67 9.48 -21.92 -10.32
N THR A 68 8.28 -22.26 -9.84
CA THR A 68 7.02 -21.99 -10.54
C THR A 68 6.11 -21.15 -9.65
N ASP A 69 5.43 -20.17 -10.24
CA ASP A 69 4.42 -19.35 -9.56
C ASP A 69 3.39 -18.86 -10.59
N GLU A 70 2.19 -18.58 -10.11
CA GLU A 70 1.12 -18.01 -10.91
C GLU A 70 1.00 -16.51 -10.63
N THR A 71 0.86 -15.70 -11.68
CA THR A 71 0.65 -14.27 -11.54
C THR A 71 -0.57 -13.80 -12.33
N CYS A 72 -1.17 -12.72 -11.84
CA CYS A 72 -2.34 -12.09 -12.46
C CYS A 72 -2.00 -10.63 -12.78
N TYR A 73 -2.15 -10.28 -14.06
CA TYR A 73 -2.00 -8.94 -14.59
C TYR A 73 -3.36 -8.25 -14.69
N GLN A 74 -3.47 -7.06 -14.11
CA GLN A 74 -4.66 -6.22 -14.19
C GLN A 74 -4.31 -4.94 -14.94
N LEU A 75 -5.00 -4.69 -16.07
CA LEU A 75 -4.83 -3.51 -16.92
C LEU A 75 -5.16 -2.22 -16.17
N PHE A 76 -6.29 -2.19 -15.45
CA PHE A 76 -6.75 -1.03 -14.68
C PHE A 76 -6.77 -1.34 -13.20
N ARG A 77 -5.65 -1.11 -12.51
CA ARG A 77 -5.56 -1.37 -11.07
C ARG A 77 -6.38 -0.33 -10.29
N ASN A 78 -7.31 -0.80 -9.47
CA ASN A 78 -8.01 0.05 -8.50
C ASN A 78 -7.10 0.41 -7.31
N THR A 79 -6.14 1.32 -7.53
CA THR A 79 -5.25 1.81 -6.48
C THR A 79 -5.74 3.13 -5.90
N ILE A 80 -5.83 3.18 -4.57
CA ILE A 80 -6.22 4.39 -3.84
C ILE A 80 -4.95 5.07 -3.30
N ARG A 81 -4.68 6.30 -3.76
CA ARG A 81 -3.65 7.17 -3.20
C ARG A 81 -4.14 7.84 -1.92
N ARG A 82 -3.25 7.99 -0.94
CA ARG A 82 -3.52 8.65 0.34
C ARG A 82 -2.57 9.83 0.55
N TRP A 83 -2.98 10.79 1.36
CA TRP A 83 -2.12 11.92 1.74
C TRP A 83 -1.42 11.61 3.05
N SER A 84 -0.08 11.64 3.03
CA SER A 84 0.74 11.28 4.19
C SER A 84 1.86 12.28 4.46
N LYS A 85 2.16 12.51 5.74
CA LYS A 85 3.40 13.20 6.15
C LYS A 85 4.62 12.27 6.11
N ASN A 86 4.42 10.95 6.23
CA ASN A 86 5.50 9.96 6.12
C ASN A 86 5.17 8.92 5.03
N PRO A 87 5.35 9.29 3.75
CA PRO A 87 5.09 8.40 2.62
C PRO A 87 5.75 7.02 2.70
N LYS A 88 6.97 6.96 3.21
CA LYS A 88 7.78 5.73 3.29
C LYS A 88 7.30 4.82 4.43
N GLY A 89 6.70 5.39 5.47
CA GLY A 89 6.13 4.66 6.59
C GLY A 89 4.72 4.13 6.35
N GLU A 90 4.06 4.51 5.25
CA GLU A 90 2.71 4.02 4.95
C GLU A 90 2.72 2.58 4.46
N LEU A 91 2.59 1.66 5.42
CA LEU A 91 2.44 0.25 5.14
C LEU A 91 0.95 -0.11 5.07
N LYS A 92 0.54 -0.68 3.94
CA LYS A 92 -0.75 -1.36 3.80
C LYS A 92 -0.51 -2.83 4.07
N ARG A 93 -0.98 -3.29 5.22
CA ARG A 93 -1.03 -4.70 5.57
C ARG A 93 -2.05 -5.41 4.67
N ILE A 94 -1.63 -6.43 3.94
CA ILE A 94 -2.44 -7.15 2.95
C ILE A 94 -2.43 -8.65 3.31
N PRO A 95 -3.60 -9.33 3.34
CA PRO A 95 -3.63 -10.78 3.49
C PRO A 95 -2.85 -11.45 2.34
N LYS A 96 -1.97 -12.41 2.65
CA LYS A 96 -1.08 -13.04 1.66
C LYS A 96 -1.88 -13.73 0.54
N ASN A 97 -2.95 -14.44 0.90
CA ASN A 97 -3.81 -15.19 -0.03
C ASN A 97 -5.12 -14.46 -0.28
N ARG A 98 -5.06 -13.16 -0.62
CA ARG A 98 -6.26 -12.43 -1.03
C ARG A 98 -6.63 -12.78 -2.46
N GLN A 99 -7.90 -13.09 -2.71
CA GLN A 99 -8.41 -13.14 -4.07
C GLN A 99 -8.37 -11.73 -4.67
N LYS A 100 -7.76 -11.59 -5.85
CA LYS A 100 -7.80 -10.34 -6.60
C LYS A 100 -9.15 -10.29 -7.31
N ILE A 101 -10.08 -9.50 -6.78
CA ILE A 101 -11.34 -9.22 -7.47
C ILE A 101 -10.99 -8.33 -8.67
N MET A 102 -11.20 -8.86 -9.87
CA MET A 102 -11.10 -8.11 -11.12
C MET A 102 -12.45 -7.41 -11.30
N VAL A 103 -12.44 -6.08 -11.15
CA VAL A 103 -13.56 -5.20 -11.48
C VAL A 103 -13.14 -4.37 -12.67
#